data_AF-A0A327JKC5-F1
#
_entry.id   AF-A0A327JKC5-F1
#
_cell.length_a   1.000
_cell.length_b   1.000
_cell.length_c   1.000
_cell.angle_alpha   90.00
_cell.angle_beta   90.00
_cell.angle_gamma   90.00
#
_symmetry.space_group_name_H-M   'P 1'
#
loop_
_entity.id
_entity.type
_entity.pdbx_description
1 polymer ?
#
loop_
_entity_poly.entity_id
_entity_poly.type
_entity_poly.pdbx_seq_one_letter_code
_entity_poly.pdbx_strand_id
1 'polypeptide(L)' 'MVALVEPPLAPAAWHAHELLFGYVPAVQAGFLLTAVPHWTGRRPLGPAPLAALMALWIAGRLA' A
#
# COMPACT_ATOMS: atom_id res chain seq x y z
N MET A 1 -5.50 -39.75 4.97
CA MET A 1 -5.30 -38.40 5.52
C MET A 1 -4.51 -37.59 4.49
N VAL A 2 -5.18 -37.11 3.43
CA VAL A 2 -4.58 -36.24 2.41
C VAL A 2 -4.66 -34.82 2.97
N ALA A 3 -3.51 -34.19 3.22
CA ALA A 3 -3.45 -32.77 3.50
C ALA A 3 -3.75 -32.04 2.18
N LEU A 4 -4.88 -31.33 2.12
CA LEU A 4 -5.15 -30.38 1.04
C LEU A 4 -4.23 -29.19 1.27
N VAL A 5 -3.05 -29.20 0.65
CA VAL A 5 -2.32 -27.95 0.41
C VAL A 5 -3.19 -27.16 -0.56
N GLU A 6 -3.91 -26.17 -0.05
CA GLU A 6 -4.62 -25.22 -0.89
C GLU A 6 -3.62 -24.65 -1.90
N PRO A 7 -3.92 -24.68 -3.21
CA PRO A 7 -3.02 -24.13 -4.20
C PRO A 7 -2.81 -22.64 -3.89
N PRO A 8 -1.57 -22.12 -3.94
CA PRO A 8 -1.35 -20.68 -3.87
C PRO A 8 -2.24 -19.99 -4.91
N LEU A 9 -2.76 -18.82 -4.56
CA LEU A 9 -3.68 -18.03 -5.40
C LEU A 9 -3.26 -18.13 -6.86
N ALA A 10 -4.20 -18.48 -7.75
CA ALA A 10 -3.95 -18.47 -9.18
C ALA A 10 -3.25 -17.15 -9.57
N PRO A 11 -2.29 -17.14 -10.52
CA PRO A 11 -1.43 -15.97 -10.75
C PRO A 11 -2.18 -14.64 -10.91
N ALA A 12 -3.35 -14.66 -11.55
CA ALA A 12 -4.22 -13.49 -11.68
C ALA A 12 -4.83 -13.02 -10.35
N ALA A 13 -5.22 -13.95 -9.47
CA ALA A 13 -5.75 -13.64 -8.14
C ALA A 13 -4.65 -13.07 -7.22
N TRP A 14 -3.43 -13.62 -7.28
CA TRP A 14 -2.25 -13.04 -6.61
C TRP A 14 -1.98 -11.62 -7.12
N HIS A 15 -1.96 -11.43 -8.44
CA HIS A 15 -1.72 -10.13 -9.05
C HIS A 15 -2.77 -9.09 -8.63
N ALA A 16 -4.06 -9.47 -8.63
CA ALA A 16 -5.15 -8.60 -8.19
C ALA A 16 -5.00 -8.23 -6.70
N HIS A 17 -4.65 -9.19 -5.84
CA HIS A 17 -4.39 -8.94 -4.43
C HIS A 17 -3.25 -7.93 -4.24
N GLU A 18 -2.11 -8.14 -4.91
CA GLU A 18 -0.96 -7.24 -4.85
C GLU A 18 -1.27 -5.85 -5.40
N LEU A 19 -2.08 -5.74 -6.46
CA LEU A 19 -2.51 -4.45 -6.99
C LEU A 19 -3.38 -3.69 -5.97
N LEU A 20 -4.37 -4.36 -5.37
CA LEU A 20 -5.34 -3.73 -4.49
C LEU A 20 -4.75 -3.35 -3.13
N PHE A 21 -3.98 -4.24 -2.51
CA PHE A 21 -3.48 -4.05 -1.15
C PHE A 21 -2.03 -3.55 -1.09
N GLY A 22 -1.27 -3.75 -2.16
CA GLY A 22 0.09 -3.24 -2.28
C GLY A 22 0.17 -1.88 -2.95
N TYR A 23 -0.23 -1.86 -4.22
CA TYR A 23 0.02 -0.73 -5.12
C TYR A 23 -0.94 0.45 -4.92
N VAL A 24 -2.25 0.20 -4.92
CA VAL A 24 -3.28 1.25 -4.79
C VAL A 24 -3.06 2.16 -3.57
N PRO A 25 -2.93 1.65 -2.32
CA PRO A 25 -2.73 2.51 -1.16
C PRO A 25 -1.40 3.28 -1.21
N ALA A 26 -0.35 2.70 -1.80
CA ALA A 26 0.96 3.37 -1.94
C ALA A 26 0.88 4.58 -2.90
N VAL A 27 0.22 4.41 -4.05
CA VAL A 27 0.01 5.51 -5.00
C VAL A 27 -0.93 6.57 -4.41
N GLN A 28 -2.01 6.16 -3.73
CA GLN A 28 -2.92 7.07 -3.04
C GLN A 28 -2.18 7.91 -2.00
N ALA A 29 -1.33 7.30 -1.18
CA ALA A 29 -0.51 8.00 -0.18
C ALA A 29 0.44 9.01 -0.84
N GLY A 30 1.19 8.60 -1.88
CA GLY A 30 2.08 9.48 -2.61
C GLY A 30 1.35 10.68 -3.23
N PHE A 31 0.20 10.43 -3.85
CA PHE A 31 -0.66 11.47 -4.40
C PHE A 31 -1.11 12.45 -3.31
N LEU A 32 -1.65 11.96 -2.19
CA LEU A 32 -2.13 12.83 -1.11
C LEU A 32 -1.00 13.65 -0.47
N LEU A 33 0.16 13.05 -0.24
CA LEU A 33 1.31 13.75 0.37
C LEU A 33 1.87 14.88 -0.50
N THR A 34 1.69 14.81 -1.82
CA THR A 34 2.32 15.73 -2.77
C THR A 34 1.31 16.66 -3.44
N ALA A 35 0.20 16.13 -3.97
CA ALA A 35 -0.79 16.89 -4.71
C ALA A 35 -1.63 17.81 -3.81
N VAL A 36 -1.99 17.36 -2.60
CA VAL A 36 -2.80 18.17 -1.67
C VAL A 36 -2.09 19.45 -1.21
N PRO A 37 -0.84 19.42 -0.69
CA PRO A 37 -0.14 20.65 -0.34
C PRO A 37 0.08 21.56 -1.56
N HIS A 38 0.28 20.97 -2.75
CA HIS A 38 0.40 21.72 -3.99
C HIS A 38 -0.86 22.54 -4.32
N TRP A 39 -2.06 21.94 -4.25
CA TRP A 39 -3.32 22.64 -4.53
C TRP A 39 -3.82 23.55 -3.40
N THR A 40 -3.43 23.27 -2.17
CA THR A 40 -3.83 24.08 -1.00
C THR A 40 -2.88 25.23 -0.69
N GLY A 41 -1.76 25.36 -1.42
CA GLY A 41 -0.74 26.38 -1.16
C GLY A 41 -0.02 26.21 0.18
N ARG A 42 -0.13 25.03 0.81
CA ARG A 42 0.49 24.72 2.10
C ARG A 42 1.91 24.25 1.89
N ARG A 43 2.77 24.46 2.88
CA ARG A 43 4.15 23.92 2.86
C ARG A 43 4.11 22.40 2.68
N PRO A 44 5.01 21.82 1.85
CA PRO A 44 5.13 20.37 1.70
C PRO A 44 5.30 19.69 3.06
N LEU A 45 4.70 18.51 3.20
CA LEU A 45 4.86 17.70 4.41
C LEU A 45 6.33 17.27 4.53
N GLY A 46 6.85 17.29 5.76
CA GLY A 46 8.18 16.73 6.05
C GLY A 46 8.23 15.21 5.87
N PRO A 47 9.37 14.55 6.15
CA PRO A 47 9.50 13.10 5.94
C PRO A 47 8.70 12.23 6.92
N ALA A 48 8.25 12.79 8.05
CA ALA A 48 7.61 12.03 9.12
C ALA A 48 6.28 11.35 8.73
N PRO A 49 5.31 12.03 8.06
CA PRO A 49 4.09 11.37 7.59
C PRO A 49 4.35 10.23 6.58
N LEU A 50 5.35 10.39 5.70
CA LEU A 50 5.73 9.32 4.76
C LEU A 50 6.28 8.10 5.51
N ALA A 51 7.14 8.32 6.51
CA ALA A 51 7.68 7.23 7.34
C ALA A 51 6.57 6.49 8.11
N ALA A 52 5.59 7.22 8.66
CA ALA A 52 4.44 6.62 9.33
C ALA A 52 3.58 5.77 8.37
N LEU A 53 3.30 6.27 7.16
CA LEU A 53 2.56 5.52 6.15
C LEU A 53 3.33 4.29 5.65
N MET A 54 4.65 4.41 5.50
CA MET A 54 5.52 3.27 5.17
C MET A 54 5.47 2.20 6.26
N ALA A 55 5.58 2.59 7.53
CA ALA A 55 5.51 1.66 8.65
C ALA A 55 4.13 0.97 8.73
N LEU A 56 3.05 1.73 8.52
CA LEU A 56 1.70 1.18 8.47
C LEU A 56 1.53 0.18 7.30
N TRP A 57 2.07 0.50 6.13
CA TRP A 57 2.04 -0.38 4.96
C TRP A 57 2.80 -1.69 5.24
N ILE A 58 4.00 -1.61 5.81
CA ILE A 58 4.78 -2.80 6.19
C ILE A 58 4.00 -3.64 7.20
N ALA A 59 3.38 -3.02 8.21
CA ALA A 59 2.57 -3.75 9.19
C ALA A 59 1.43 -4.54 8.52
N GLY A 60 0.75 -3.95 7.53
CA GLY A 60 -0.28 -4.63 6.74
C GLY A 60 0.25 -5.77 5.86
N ARG A 61 1.53 -5.74 5.47
CA ARG A 61 2.19 -6.83 4.72
C ARG A 61 2.62 -8.01 5.59
N LEU A 62 2.76 -7.79 6.90
CA LEU A 62 3.21 -8.80 7.86
C LEU A 62 2.07 -9.49 8.61
N ALA A 63 0.85 -8.95 8.53
CA ALA A 63 -0.37 -9.51 9.12
C ALA A 63 -0.98 -10.59 8.23
#